data_AF-A0A2J2HG33-F1
#
_entry.id   AF-A0A2J2HG33-F1
#
_cell.length_a   1.000
_cell.length_b   1.000
_cell.length_c   1.000
_cell.angle_alpha   90.00
_cell.angle_beta   90.00
_cell.angle_gamma   90.00
#
_symmetry.space_group_name_H-M   'P 1'
#
loop_
_entity.id
_entity.type
_entity.pdbx_description
1 polymer ?
#
loop_
_entity_poly.entity_id
_entity_poly.type
_entity_poly.pdbx_seq_one_letter_code
_entity_poly.pdbx_strand_id
1 'polypeptide(L)'
;MESEEDKKSSNEASLPQPTQAGRIETCMELIRQAMRCLENNDEDCVMKLIEELVRANCHNGNAVGKEVADGTRGIVHKLWLSYSGDDEHRCRLLMLLRSLGASKGWVRSATRISDLRGSKQMVKEVWD
;
A
#
# COMPACT_ATOMS: atom_id res chain seq x y z
N MET A 1 -32.93 -49.14 0.10
CA MET A 1 -32.70 -48.87 1.53
C MET A 1 -31.50 -47.94 1.56
N GLU A 2 -31.78 -46.66 1.83
CA GLU A 2 -30.78 -45.63 2.14
C GLU A 2 -29.79 -46.07 3.21
N SER A 3 -28.58 -45.51 3.14
CA SER A 3 -27.81 -44.87 4.23
C SER A 3 -26.43 -44.54 3.61
N GLU A 4 -26.24 -43.38 2.99
CA GLU A 4 -25.81 -42.14 3.65
C GLU A 4 -24.69 -42.37 4.67
N GLU A 5 -23.45 -42.13 4.26
CA GLU A 5 -22.49 -41.44 5.12
C GLU A 5 -21.65 -40.49 4.27
N ASP A 6 -22.16 -39.27 4.17
CA ASP A 6 -21.56 -38.13 3.51
C ASP A 6 -20.17 -37.84 4.06
N LYS A 7 -19.18 -38.18 3.23
CA LYS A 7 -17.81 -37.69 3.32
C LYS A 7 -17.84 -36.19 3.03
N LYS A 8 -18.12 -35.39 4.07
CA LYS A 8 -18.09 -33.92 4.04
C LYS A 8 -16.64 -33.47 3.78
N SER A 9 -16.27 -33.43 2.50
CA SER A 9 -15.05 -32.79 2.02
C SER A 9 -15.20 -31.31 2.32
N SER A 10 -14.44 -30.81 3.29
CA SER A 10 -14.25 -29.40 3.55
C SER A 10 -13.57 -28.74 2.35
N ASN A 11 -14.33 -28.53 1.28
CA ASN A 11 -13.95 -27.65 0.19
C ASN A 11 -14.26 -26.23 0.64
N GLU A 12 -13.43 -25.70 1.53
CA GLU A 12 -13.32 -24.26 1.73
C GLU A 12 -12.75 -23.72 0.40
N ALA A 13 -13.66 -23.46 -0.54
CA ALA A 13 -13.33 -22.91 -1.84
C ALA A 13 -12.67 -21.56 -1.59
N SER A 14 -11.34 -21.53 -1.65
CA SER A 14 -10.57 -20.29 -1.63
C SER A 14 -11.18 -19.39 -2.71
N LEU A 15 -11.64 -18.21 -2.29
CA LEU A 15 -12.19 -17.22 -3.22
C LEU A 15 -11.21 -17.06 -4.39
N PRO A 16 -11.70 -17.03 -5.64
CA PRO A 16 -10.83 -16.89 -6.79
C PRO A 16 -9.98 -15.64 -6.61
N GLN A 17 -8.66 -15.78 -6.75
CA GLN A 17 -7.79 -14.61 -6.70
C GLN A 17 -8.21 -13.64 -7.81
N PRO A 18 -8.24 -12.32 -7.54
CA PRO A 18 -8.66 -11.35 -8.52
C PRO A 18 -7.81 -11.48 -9.79
N THR A 19 -8.48 -11.46 -10.94
CA THR A 19 -7.80 -11.36 -12.24
C THR A 19 -6.94 -10.09 -12.27
N GLN A 20 -5.94 -10.05 -13.15
CA GLN A 20 -5.09 -8.86 -13.30
C GLN A 20 -5.93 -7.59 -13.56
N ALA A 21 -6.98 -7.69 -14.40
CA ALA A 21 -7.90 -6.59 -14.67
C ALA A 21 -8.68 -6.16 -13.42
N GLY A 22 -9.23 -7.10 -12.65
CA GLY A 22 -9.95 -6.79 -11.40
C GLY A 22 -9.05 -6.15 -10.35
N ARG A 23 -7.78 -6.55 -10.28
CA ARG A 23 -6.79 -5.91 -9.40
C ARG A 23 -6.51 -4.47 -9.84
N ILE A 24 -6.32 -4.23 -11.13
CA ILE A 24 -6.08 -2.88 -11.68
C ILE A 24 -7.26 -1.96 -11.35
N GLU A 25 -8.50 -2.41 -11.57
CA GLU A 25 -9.70 -1.64 -11.26
C GLU A 25 -9.75 -1.27 -9.77
N THR A 26 -9.51 -2.25 -8.90
CA THR A 26 -9.44 -2.05 -7.45
C THR A 26 -8.39 -1.01 -7.07
N CYS A 27 -7.17 -1.13 -7.61
CA CYS A 27 -6.10 -0.18 -7.35
C CYS A 27 -6.43 1.22 -7.84
N MET A 28 -7.02 1.37 -9.03
CA MET A 28 -7.43 2.67 -9.56
C MET A 28 -8.47 3.35 -8.66
N GLU A 29 -9.44 2.59 -8.15
CA GLU A 29 -10.46 3.14 -7.27
C GLU A 29 -9.89 3.57 -5.92
N LEU A 30 -9.04 2.74 -5.31
CA LEU A 30 -8.32 3.10 -4.09
C LEU A 30 -7.45 4.36 -4.30
N ILE A 31 -6.78 4.48 -5.45
CA ILE A 31 -6.01 5.67 -5.80
C ILE A 31 -6.91 6.91 -5.85
N ARG A 32 -8.08 6.83 -6.49
CA ARG A 32 -9.05 7.95 -6.55
C ARG A 32 -9.54 8.35 -5.17
N GLN A 33 -9.84 7.39 -4.30
CA GLN A 33 -10.25 7.66 -2.92
C GLN A 33 -9.12 8.35 -2.13
N ALA A 34 -7.89 7.86 -2.27
CA ALA A 34 -6.75 8.43 -1.55
C ALA A 34 -6.45 9.86 -2.01
N MET A 35 -6.62 10.15 -3.30
CA MET A 35 -6.52 11.52 -3.81
C MET A 35 -7.58 12.44 -3.22
N ARG A 36 -8.84 11.99 -3.12
CA ARG A 36 -9.90 12.78 -2.47
C ARG A 36 -9.59 13.06 -0.99
N CYS A 37 -9.04 12.09 -0.28
CA CYS A 37 -8.64 12.31 1.12
C CYS A 37 -7.46 13.28 1.25
N LEU A 38 -6.49 13.22 0.33
CA LEU A 38 -5.42 14.22 0.24
C LEU A 38 -5.96 15.63 -0.03
N GLU A 39 -6.93 15.78 -0.92
CA GLU A 39 -7.57 17.08 -1.23
C GLU A 39 -8.34 17.66 -0.04
N ASN A 40 -8.86 16.78 0.83
CA ASN A 40 -9.57 17.17 2.05
C ASN A 40 -8.66 17.28 3.29
N ASN A 41 -7.34 17.10 3.15
CA ASN A 41 -6.38 17.02 4.26
C ASN A 41 -6.75 15.96 5.33
N ASP A 42 -7.39 14.87 4.94
CA ASP A 42 -7.75 13.77 5.83
C ASP A 42 -6.64 12.72 5.86
N GLU A 43 -5.64 12.96 6.71
CA GLU A 43 -4.42 12.15 6.78
C GLU A 43 -4.66 10.71 7.23
N ASP A 44 -5.59 10.51 8.18
CA ASP A 44 -5.97 9.18 8.65
C ASP A 44 -6.67 8.39 7.54
N CYS A 45 -7.52 9.03 6.74
CA CYS A 45 -8.08 8.39 5.55
C CYS A 45 -6.98 7.98 4.55
N VAL A 46 -6.01 8.85 4.26
CA VAL A 46 -4.94 8.53 3.29
C VAL A 46 -4.08 7.39 3.81
N MET A 47 -3.72 7.37 5.10
CA MET A 47 -2.96 6.29 5.74
C MET A 47 -3.66 4.94 5.59
N LYS A 48 -4.96 4.89 5.86
CA LYS A 48 -5.77 3.67 5.70
C LYS A 48 -5.79 3.19 4.24
N LEU A 49 -5.93 4.11 3.29
CA LEU A 49 -5.95 3.74 1.86
C LEU A 49 -4.57 3.34 1.33
N ILE A 50 -3.48 3.91 1.85
CA ILE A 50 -2.11 3.44 1.56
C ILE A 50 -1.95 1.99 2.03
N GLU A 51 -2.44 1.66 3.22
CA GLU A 51 -2.42 0.28 3.72
C GLU A 51 -3.15 -0.67 2.76
N GLU A 52 -4.35 -0.31 2.34
CA GLU A 52 -5.14 -1.11 1.39
C GLU A 52 -4.44 -1.25 0.03
N LEU A 53 -3.88 -0.16 -0.51
CA LEU A 53 -3.11 -0.15 -1.77
C LEU A 53 -1.89 -1.08 -1.71
N VAL A 54 -1.14 -1.05 -0.60
CA VAL A 54 0.05 -1.87 -0.46
C VAL A 54 -0.33 -3.35 -0.28
N ARG A 55 -1.36 -3.66 0.52
CA ARG A 55 -1.90 -5.02 0.69
C ARG A 55 -2.44 -5.60 -0.62
N ALA A 56 -3.08 -4.77 -1.45
CA ALA A 56 -3.56 -5.13 -2.78
C ALA A 56 -2.43 -5.22 -3.83
N ASN A 57 -1.17 -5.03 -3.42
CA ASN A 57 0.01 -5.08 -4.29
C ASN A 57 -0.02 -4.04 -5.43
N CYS A 58 -0.73 -2.92 -5.22
CA CYS A 58 -0.88 -1.85 -6.22
C CYS A 58 0.44 -1.11 -6.51
N HIS A 59 1.44 -1.27 -5.65
CA HIS A 59 2.76 -0.67 -5.80
C HIS A 59 3.72 -1.48 -6.70
N ASN A 60 3.30 -2.68 -7.13
CA ASN A 60 4.10 -3.59 -7.96
C ASN A 60 3.74 -3.45 -9.45
N GLY A 61 4.59 -2.76 -10.19
CA GLY A 61 4.39 -2.50 -11.62
C GLY A 61 4.26 -3.76 -12.48
N ASN A 62 4.81 -4.90 -12.07
CA ASN A 62 4.64 -6.16 -12.80
C ASN A 62 3.24 -6.75 -12.64
N ALA A 63 2.57 -6.45 -11.51
CA ALA A 63 1.25 -6.97 -11.19
C ALA A 63 0.10 -6.10 -11.73
N VAL A 64 0.30 -4.77 -11.77
CA VAL A 64 -0.77 -3.80 -12.08
C VAL A 64 -0.40 -2.80 -13.19
N GLY A 65 0.79 -2.92 -13.78
CA GLY A 65 1.30 -1.97 -14.75
C GLY A 65 1.93 -0.74 -14.10
N LYS A 66 2.76 -0.03 -14.88
CA LYS A 66 3.53 1.12 -14.41
C LYS A 66 2.66 2.27 -13.92
N GLU A 67 1.59 2.59 -14.66
CA GLU A 67 0.71 3.72 -14.36
C GLU A 67 0.09 3.61 -12.96
N VAL A 68 -0.48 2.46 -12.63
CA VAL A 68 -1.11 2.20 -11.32
C VAL A 68 -0.08 2.18 -10.20
N ALA A 69 1.09 1.56 -10.44
CA ALA A 69 2.18 1.52 -9.48
C ALA A 69 2.75 2.92 -9.19
N ASP A 70 2.90 3.76 -10.22
CA ASP A 70 3.34 5.13 -10.09
C ASP A 70 2.27 6.01 -9.42
N GLY A 71 0.97 5.76 -9.65
CA GLY A 71 -0.12 6.40 -8.92
C GLY A 71 -0.08 6.12 -7.41
N THR A 72 0.11 4.86 -7.03
CA THR A 72 0.31 4.44 -5.63
C THR A 72 1.52 5.13 -5.02
N ARG A 73 2.65 5.16 -5.75
CA ARG A 73 3.86 5.86 -5.35
C ARG A 73 3.62 7.36 -5.16
N GLY A 74 2.83 7.98 -6.04
CA GLY A 74 2.48 9.39 -5.99
C GLY A 74 1.68 9.77 -4.74
N ILE A 75 0.75 8.92 -4.29
CA ILE A 75 0.00 9.14 -3.05
C ILE A 75 0.94 9.14 -1.84
N VAL A 76 1.79 8.13 -1.71
CA VAL A 76 2.77 8.05 -0.62
C VAL A 76 3.70 9.26 -0.64
N HIS A 77 4.13 9.70 -1.82
CA HIS A 77 4.96 10.89 -1.95
C HIS A 77 4.25 12.17 -1.47
N LYS A 78 2.98 12.36 -1.88
CA LYS A 78 2.18 13.52 -1.48
C LYS A 78 1.97 13.57 0.03
N LEU A 79 1.60 12.44 0.64
CA LEU A 79 1.45 12.34 2.09
C LEU A 79 2.78 12.57 2.82
N TRP A 80 3.88 12.02 2.31
CA TRP A 80 5.22 12.27 2.88
C TRP A 80 5.59 13.76 2.92
N LEU A 81 5.19 14.51 1.88
CA LEU A 81 5.41 15.94 1.79
C LEU A 81 4.48 16.76 2.70
N SER A 82 3.24 16.29 2.97
CA SER A 82 2.33 17.00 3.89
C SER A 82 2.90 17.02 5.31
N TYR A 83 3.62 15.98 5.71
CA TYR A 83 4.33 15.88 7.00
C TYR A 83 5.65 16.68 7.06
N SER A 84 5.74 17.84 6.41
CA SER A 84 6.96 18.63 6.44
C SER A 84 7.27 19.16 7.84
N GLY A 85 8.30 18.59 8.49
CA GLY A 85 8.69 18.93 9.86
C GLY A 85 8.01 18.10 10.94
N ASP A 86 7.20 17.11 10.54
CA ASP A 86 6.56 16.16 11.44
C ASP A 86 7.21 14.78 11.30
N ASP A 87 8.27 14.57 12.09
CA ASP A 87 9.03 13.33 12.05
C ASP A 87 8.24 12.15 12.63
N GLU A 88 7.28 12.38 13.53
CA GLU A 88 6.44 11.34 14.12
C GLU A 88 5.52 10.72 13.07
N HIS A 89 4.78 11.55 12.32
CA HIS A 89 3.90 11.06 11.25
C HIS A 89 4.67 10.40 10.12
N ARG A 90 5.84 10.93 9.77
CA ARG A 90 6.74 10.29 8.81
C ARG A 90 7.23 8.93 9.32
N CYS A 91 7.61 8.82 10.59
CA CYS A 91 8.01 7.54 11.18
C CYS A 91 6.85 6.54 11.17
N ARG A 92 5.64 6.98 11.51
CA ARG A 92 4.42 6.15 11.48
C ARG A 92 4.14 5.62 10.08
N LEU A 93 4.24 6.45 9.05
CA LEU A 93 4.11 6.05 7.66
C LEU A 93 5.19 5.03 7.26
N LEU A 94 6.45 5.25 7.66
CA LEU A 94 7.55 4.31 7.39
C LEU A 94 7.34 2.95 8.07
N MET A 95 6.91 2.94 9.34
CA MET A 95 6.60 1.71 10.07
C MET A 95 5.45 0.93 9.42
N LEU A 96 4.40 1.62 8.96
CA LEU A 96 3.29 1.02 8.22
C LEU A 96 3.79 0.36 6.93
N LEU A 97 4.59 1.06 6.13
CA LEU A 97 5.12 0.51 4.88
C LEU A 97 6.04 -0.69 5.13
N ARG A 98 6.84 -0.67 6.21
CA ARG A 98 7.68 -1.82 6.61
C ARG A 98 6.83 -3.02 7.00
N SER A 99 5.81 -2.83 7.85
CA SER A 99 4.97 -3.94 8.34
C SER A 99 4.21 -4.63 7.22
N LEU A 100 3.89 -3.89 6.15
CA LEU A 100 3.25 -4.40 4.94
C LEU A 100 4.23 -5.02 3.93
N GLY A 101 5.52 -5.07 4.25
CA GLY A 101 6.54 -5.72 3.42
C GLY A 101 7.09 -4.86 2.28
N ALA A 102 6.87 -3.54 2.29
CA ALA A 102 7.47 -2.66 1.28
C ALA A 102 9.00 -2.69 1.37
N SER A 103 9.67 -2.79 0.22
CA SER A 103 11.13 -2.80 0.19
C SER A 103 11.72 -1.41 0.49
N LYS A 104 12.89 -1.38 1.15
CA LYS A 104 13.66 -0.15 1.39
C LYS A 104 13.89 0.65 0.11
N GLY A 105 14.19 -0.04 -0.99
CA GLY A 105 14.39 0.59 -2.31
C GLY A 105 13.13 1.27 -2.85
N TRP A 106 11.98 0.61 -2.73
CA TRP A 106 10.70 1.19 -3.12
C TRP A 106 10.34 2.41 -2.27
N VAL A 107 10.51 2.32 -0.94
CA VAL A 107 10.23 3.43 -0.02
C VAL A 107 11.10 4.65 -0.32
N ARG A 108 12.40 4.44 -0.58
CA ARG A 108 13.31 5.54 -0.99
C ARG A 108 12.87 6.19 -2.30
N SER A 109 12.39 5.39 -3.26
CA SER A 109 11.85 5.89 -4.52
C SER A 109 10.55 6.67 -4.32
N ALA A 110 9.65 6.19 -3.46
CA ALA A 110 8.36 6.83 -3.19
C ALA A 110 8.49 8.14 -2.43
N THR A 111 9.36 8.19 -1.43
CA THR A 111 9.56 9.38 -0.59
C THR A 111 10.52 10.39 -1.21
N ARG A 112 11.26 10.01 -2.26
CA ARG A 112 12.34 10.79 -2.88
C ARG A 112 13.37 11.27 -1.85
N ILE A 113 13.69 10.42 -0.87
CA ILE A 113 14.74 10.69 0.13
C ILE A 113 16.10 10.56 -0.57
N SER A 114 16.46 11.57 -1.36
CA SER A 114 17.78 11.66 -1.98
C SER A 114 18.75 12.49 -1.13
N ASP A 115 18.34 13.53 -0.39
CA ASP A 115 19.32 14.50 0.15
C ASP A 115 19.09 15.16 1.53
N LEU A 116 17.95 14.94 2.22
CA LEU A 116 17.79 15.46 3.58
C LEU A 116 18.40 14.50 4.60
N ARG A 117 19.47 14.95 5.30
CA ARG A 117 20.25 14.15 6.27
C ARG A 117 19.37 13.48 7.35
N GLY A 118 18.31 14.16 7.79
CA GLY A 118 17.35 13.63 8.78
C GLY A 118 16.50 12.47 8.22
N SER A 119 15.89 12.64 7.04
CA SER A 119 15.04 11.60 6.44
C SER A 119 15.82 10.34 6.05
N LYS A 120 17.10 10.46 5.70
CA LYS A 120 17.98 9.30 5.45
C LYS A 120 18.18 8.46 6.71
N GLN A 121 18.33 9.11 7.86
CA GLN A 121 18.54 8.44 9.15
C GLN A 121 17.28 7.71 9.60
N MET A 122 16.10 8.32 9.45
CA MET A 122 14.82 7.67 9.80
C MET A 122 14.56 6.38 8.99
N VAL A 123 14.77 6.40 7.67
CA VAL A 123 14.61 5.18 6.85
C VAL A 123 15.64 4.11 7.23
N LYS A 124 16.83 4.52 7.65
CA LYS A 124 17.85 3.59 8.15
C LYS A 124 17.37 2.92 9.43
N GLU A 125 16.91 3.68 10.42
CA GLU A 125 16.40 3.18 11.70
C GLU A 125 15.19 2.26 11.54
N VAL A 126 14.31 2.53 10.57
CA VAL A 126 13.15 1.69 10.33
C VAL A 126 13.50 0.42 9.55
N TRP A 127 14.57 0.33 8.76
CA TRP A 127 14.88 -0.87 7.95
C TRP A 127 16.12 -1.66 8.34
N ASP A 128 16.98 -1.13 9.21
CA ASP A 128 18.11 -1.85 9.81
C ASP A 128 17.68 -2.54 11.12
#